data_AF-A0AAN6GY80-F1
#
_entry.id   AF-A0AAN6GY80-F1
#
_cell.length_a   1.000
_cell.length_b   1.000
_cell.length_c   1.000
_cell.angle_alpha   90.00
_cell.angle_beta   90.00
_cell.angle_gamma   90.00
#
_symmetry.space_group_name_H-M   'P 1'
#
loop_
_entity.id
_entity.type
_entity.pdbx_description
1 polymer ?
#
loop_
_entity_poly.entity_id
_entity_poly.type
_entity_poly.pdbx_seq_one_letter_code
_entity_poly.pdbx_strand_id
1 'polypeptide(L)'
;MATRRIFGASGPSLKQSTWTSQAPLGCYQRRWAQVHDLRFLASHPRHNSVHEKYKEKLERKVREKGLSSVDELKKIYTDEIDALRKRATVPGANAPLSEQSPPTPEKVDSSVPYQAPPAPEPQQHPAQAKQYTKASKDGVKTL
;
A
#
# COMPACT_ATOMS: atom_id res chain seq x y z
N MET A 1 41.68 -21.80 -92.79
CA MET A 1 40.84 -20.58 -92.69
C MET A 1 39.38 -20.99 -92.70
N ALA A 2 38.62 -20.70 -91.64
CA ALA A 2 37.17 -20.90 -91.61
C ALA A 2 36.53 -19.96 -90.59
N THR A 3 35.68 -19.06 -91.08
CA THR A 3 34.84 -18.09 -90.36
C THR A 3 33.60 -18.75 -89.76
N ARG A 4 33.18 -18.35 -88.55
CA ARG A 4 31.78 -18.40 -88.07
C ARG A 4 31.57 -17.22 -87.11
N ARG A 5 30.89 -16.15 -87.54
CA ARG A 5 29.46 -15.86 -87.42
C ARG A 5 28.91 -15.89 -85.99
N ILE A 6 28.48 -14.69 -85.58
CA ILE A 6 27.73 -14.31 -84.39
C ILE A 6 26.30 -14.85 -84.50
N PHE A 7 25.72 -15.32 -83.40
CA PHE A 7 24.26 -15.29 -83.19
C PHE A 7 24.00 -15.12 -81.69
N GLY A 8 23.34 -14.01 -81.33
CA GLY A 8 22.73 -13.82 -80.03
C GLY A 8 21.44 -14.61 -79.91
N ALA A 9 21.13 -15.06 -78.71
CA ALA A 9 19.84 -15.62 -78.35
C ALA A 9 19.29 -14.89 -77.12
N SER A 10 18.09 -14.36 -77.32
CA SER A 10 17.19 -13.76 -76.36
C SER A 10 16.76 -14.73 -75.25
N GLY A 11 16.46 -14.20 -74.06
CA GLY A 11 15.60 -14.88 -73.09
C GLY A 11 15.50 -14.13 -71.75
N PRO A 12 14.29 -13.82 -71.25
CA PRO A 12 14.09 -13.01 -70.05
C PRO A 12 14.28 -13.86 -68.80
N SER A 13 15.07 -13.41 -67.83
CA SER A 13 15.10 -14.08 -66.52
C SER A 13 14.38 -13.25 -65.46
N LEU A 14 13.52 -13.98 -64.78
CA LEU A 14 12.43 -13.60 -63.91
C LEU A 14 12.78 -12.54 -62.87
N LYS A 15 11.79 -11.67 -62.66
CA LYS A 15 11.61 -10.92 -61.43
C LYS A 15 11.50 -11.89 -60.26
N GLN A 16 12.30 -11.70 -59.21
CA GLN A 16 11.88 -12.03 -57.86
C GLN A 16 12.18 -10.84 -56.95
N SER A 17 11.13 -10.05 -56.74
CA SER A 17 11.02 -9.14 -55.60
C SER A 17 10.96 -10.01 -54.36
N THR A 18 12.08 -10.23 -53.69
CA THR A 18 12.06 -10.74 -52.33
C THR A 18 11.56 -9.61 -51.44
N TRP A 19 10.28 -9.69 -51.08
CA TRP A 19 9.71 -8.85 -50.03
C TRP A 19 10.47 -9.18 -48.76
N THR A 20 11.40 -8.30 -48.37
CA THR A 20 11.98 -8.36 -47.03
C THR A 20 10.86 -7.95 -46.08
N SER A 21 10.16 -8.95 -45.55
CA SER A 21 9.31 -8.76 -44.38
C SER A 21 10.24 -8.41 -43.22
N GLN A 22 10.52 -7.12 -43.06
CA GLN A 22 11.15 -6.60 -41.87
C GLN A 22 10.11 -6.72 -40.75
N ALA A 23 10.07 -7.88 -40.10
CA ALA A 23 9.37 -8.01 -38.83
C ALA A 23 10.00 -6.99 -37.88
N PRO A 24 9.22 -6.08 -37.25
CA PRO A 24 9.77 -5.28 -36.19
C PRO A 24 10.16 -6.27 -35.10
N LEU A 25 11.45 -6.37 -34.82
CA LEU A 25 11.95 -6.92 -33.58
C LEU A 25 11.29 -6.11 -32.47
N GLY A 26 10.16 -6.60 -31.97
CA GLY A 26 9.44 -6.01 -30.87
C GLY A 26 10.40 -5.94 -29.71
N CYS A 27 10.94 -4.77 -29.45
CA CYS A 27 11.64 -4.49 -28.22
C CYS A 27 10.61 -4.66 -27.11
N TYR A 28 10.57 -5.84 -26.50
CA TYR A 28 9.79 -6.08 -25.31
C TYR A 28 10.31 -5.11 -24.26
N GLN A 29 9.59 -4.02 -24.03
CA GLN A 29 9.92 -3.04 -23.01
C GLN A 29 9.67 -3.70 -21.66
N ARG A 30 10.70 -4.35 -21.12
CA ARG A 30 10.67 -5.04 -19.83
C ARG A 30 10.36 -3.99 -18.77
N ARG A 31 9.18 -4.09 -18.17
CA ARG A 31 8.73 -3.16 -17.13
C ARG A 31 9.37 -3.55 -15.81
N TRP A 32 10.29 -2.71 -15.35
CA TRP A 32 10.87 -2.77 -14.01
C TRP A 32 9.89 -2.12 -13.04
N ALA A 33 8.88 -2.85 -12.62
CA ALA A 33 8.00 -2.43 -11.54
C ALA A 33 8.05 -3.50 -10.46
N GLN A 34 8.78 -3.22 -9.38
CA GLN A 34 8.72 -4.06 -8.19
C GLN A 34 7.51 -3.60 -7.37
N VAL A 35 6.56 -4.50 -7.16
CA VAL A 35 5.46 -4.25 -6.23
C VAL A 35 6.07 -4.26 -4.84
N HIS A 36 6.18 -3.08 -4.23
CA HIS A 36 6.50 -2.99 -2.82
C HIS A 36 5.21 -3.10 -2.03
N ASP A 37 5.15 -4.08 -1.15
CA ASP A 37 4.14 -4.12 -0.11
C ASP A 37 4.32 -2.92 0.81
N LEU A 38 3.49 -1.89 0.59
CA LEU A 38 3.47 -0.66 1.38
C LEU A 38 3.34 -0.92 2.88
N ARG A 39 2.78 -2.08 3.26
CA ARG A 39 2.66 -2.54 4.64
C ARG A 39 4.01 -2.63 5.34
N PHE A 40 5.05 -3.11 4.66
CA PHE A 40 6.40 -3.25 5.22
C PHE A 40 7.20 -1.94 5.19
N LEU A 41 6.85 -1.00 4.29
CA LEU A 41 7.41 0.34 4.29
C LEU A 41 6.79 1.23 5.39
N ALA A 42 5.49 1.04 5.64
CA ALA A 42 4.73 1.76 6.66
C ALA A 42 4.90 1.18 8.08
N SER A 43 5.41 -0.04 8.24
CA SER A 43 5.88 -0.54 9.55
C SER A 43 7.17 0.18 9.91
N HIS A 44 7.04 1.38 10.46
CA HIS A 44 8.11 2.31 10.74
C HIS A 44 9.23 1.67 11.60
N PRO A 45 10.48 1.57 11.12
CA PRO A 45 11.64 1.14 11.93
C PRO A 45 12.05 2.17 13.01
N ARG A 46 11.27 3.23 13.22
CA ARG A 46 11.56 4.34 14.14
C ARG A 46 11.03 4.14 15.56
N HIS A 47 10.57 2.93 15.91
CA HIS A 47 10.01 2.65 17.24
C HIS A 47 10.98 3.07 18.38
N ASN A 48 12.27 2.79 18.24
CA ASN A 48 13.27 3.11 19.26
C ASN A 48 13.38 4.63 19.55
N SER A 49 13.29 5.47 18.50
CA SER A 49 13.33 6.93 18.66
C SER A 49 12.13 7.49 19.44
N VAL A 50 11.00 6.80 19.43
CA VAL A 50 9.80 7.20 20.18
C VAL A 50 9.99 6.85 21.65
N HIS A 51 10.51 5.67 21.96
CA HIS A 51 10.82 5.27 23.35
C HIS A 51 11.81 6.21 24.02
N GLU A 52 12.88 6.59 23.32
CA GLU A 52 13.86 7.55 23.83
C GLU A 52 13.24 8.91 24.15
N LYS A 53 12.42 9.45 23.23
CA LYS A 53 11.68 10.70 23.46
C LYS A 53 10.78 10.65 24.69
N TYR A 54 10.11 9.52 24.93
CA TYR A 54 9.25 9.38 26.10
C TYR A 54 10.04 9.18 27.40
N LYS A 55 11.19 8.52 27.36
CA LYS A 55 12.12 8.47 28.51
C LYS A 55 12.57 9.88 28.92
N GLU A 56 13.02 10.67 27.96
CA GLU A 56 13.42 12.07 28.19
C GLU A 56 12.29 12.90 28.80
N LYS A 57 11.05 12.73 28.30
CA LYS A 57 9.87 13.41 28.87
C LYS A 57 9.61 13.03 30.32
N LEU A 58 9.77 11.75 30.68
CA LEU A 58 9.60 11.29 32.05
C LEU A 58 10.70 11.87 32.94
N GLU A 59 11.95 11.84 32.51
CA GLU A 59 13.08 12.44 33.25
C GLU A 59 12.92 13.95 33.44
N ARG A 60 12.39 14.66 32.43
CA ARG A 60 12.05 16.08 32.56
C ARG A 60 10.98 16.30 33.63
N LYS A 61 9.91 15.51 33.63
CA LYS A 61 8.86 15.58 34.66
C LYS A 61 9.37 15.23 36.06
N VAL A 62 10.26 14.24 36.19
CA VAL A 62 10.90 13.89 37.46
C VAL A 62 11.65 15.10 38.01
N ARG A 63 12.48 15.76 37.17
CA ARG A 63 13.23 16.97 37.55
C ARG A 63 12.31 18.13 37.92
N GLU A 64 11.28 18.40 37.13
CA GLU A 64 10.29 19.46 37.41
C GLU A 64 9.58 19.25 38.75
N LYS A 65 9.31 18.00 39.12
CA LYS A 65 8.67 17.65 40.39
C LYS A 65 9.66 17.50 41.55
N GLY A 66 10.96 17.59 41.29
CA GLY A 66 12.01 17.43 42.30
C GLY A 66 12.15 16.00 42.83
N LEU A 67 11.73 15.00 42.04
CA LEU A 67 11.83 13.58 42.42
C LEU A 67 13.20 13.01 42.03
N SER A 68 13.59 11.92 42.69
CA SER A 68 14.87 11.26 42.43
C SER A 68 14.78 10.24 41.30
N SER A 69 13.61 9.63 41.09
CA SER A 69 13.41 8.53 40.14
C SER A 69 12.05 8.58 39.45
N VAL A 70 11.98 7.97 38.26
CA VAL A 70 10.74 7.76 37.50
C VAL A 70 9.75 6.89 38.27
N ASP A 71 10.22 5.99 39.15
CA ASP A 71 9.33 5.13 39.92
C ASP A 71 8.58 5.87 41.02
N GLU A 72 9.19 6.91 41.61
CA GLU A 72 8.49 7.81 42.51
C GLU A 72 7.41 8.61 41.76
N LEU A 73 7.70 9.02 40.52
CA LEU A 73 6.74 9.74 39.69
C LEU A 73 5.53 8.85 39.40
N LYS A 74 5.74 7.57 39.11
CA LYS A 74 4.64 6.60 38.95
C LYS A 74 3.82 6.48 40.23
N LYS A 75 4.47 6.33 41.39
CA LYS A 75 3.78 6.20 42.70
C LYS A 75 2.82 7.37 42.94
N ILE A 76 3.28 8.60 42.74
CA ILE A 76 2.46 9.82 42.91
C ILE A 76 1.21 9.80 42.03
N TYR A 77 1.35 9.36 40.78
CA TYR A 77 0.26 9.38 39.80
C TYR A 77 -0.60 8.12 39.79
N THR A 78 -0.31 7.11 40.64
CA THR A 78 -1.04 5.84 40.65
C THR A 78 -2.53 6.04 40.88
N ASP A 79 -2.89 6.79 41.92
CA ASP A 79 -4.28 7.01 42.32
C ASP A 79 -5.07 7.79 41.25
N GLU A 80 -4.43 8.80 40.64
CA GLU A 80 -5.03 9.58 39.55
C GLU A 80 -5.28 8.71 38.33
N ILE A 81 -4.31 7.86 37.96
CA ILE A 81 -4.44 6.93 36.84
C ILE A 81 -5.60 5.96 37.09
N ASP A 82 -5.72 5.41 38.30
CA ASP A 82 -6.80 4.47 38.60
C ASP A 82 -8.17 5.15 38.65
N ALA A 83 -8.24 6.39 39.14
CA ALA A 83 -9.46 7.19 39.05
C ALA A 83 -9.86 7.46 37.59
N LEU A 84 -8.90 7.82 36.73
CA LEU A 84 -9.14 8.07 35.31
C LEU A 84 -9.54 6.79 34.56
N ARG A 85 -8.90 5.65 34.87
CA ARG A 85 -9.28 4.35 34.31
C ARG A 85 -10.73 3.99 34.64
N LYS A 86 -11.13 4.14 35.91
CA LYS A 86 -12.52 3.89 36.33
C LYS A 86 -13.51 4.81 35.60
N ARG A 87 -13.18 6.09 35.43
CA ARG A 87 -14.03 7.06 34.70
C ARG A 87 -14.10 6.79 33.20
N ALA A 88 -13.00 6.36 32.59
CA ALA A 88 -12.91 6.08 31.16
C ALA A 88 -13.37 4.65 30.79
N THR A 89 -13.76 3.83 31.78
CA THR A 89 -14.24 2.48 31.55
C THR A 89 -15.60 2.52 30.87
N VAL A 90 -15.62 2.18 29.58
CA VAL A 90 -16.83 1.99 28.79
C VAL A 90 -17.14 0.48 28.74
N PRO A 91 -18.32 0.03 29.22
CA PRO A 91 -18.75 -1.36 29.11
C PRO A 91 -18.66 -1.86 27.67
N GLY A 92 -18.01 -3.00 27.45
CA GLY A 92 -17.87 -3.63 26.12
C GLY A 92 -16.71 -3.14 25.24
N ALA A 93 -16.05 -2.02 25.57
CA ALA A 93 -14.89 -1.53 24.81
C ALA A 93 -13.57 -1.69 25.57
N ASN A 94 -13.48 -1.10 26.77
CA ASN A 94 -12.25 -1.03 27.57
C ASN A 94 -12.39 -1.66 28.95
N ALA A 95 -13.59 -2.09 29.33
CA ALA A 95 -13.81 -2.80 30.58
C ALA A 95 -13.05 -4.13 30.55
N PRO A 96 -12.39 -4.53 31.65
CA PRO A 96 -11.85 -5.88 31.77
C PRO A 96 -12.98 -6.87 31.51
N LEU A 97 -12.71 -7.90 30.71
CA LEU A 97 -13.63 -9.01 30.44
C LEU A 97 -13.79 -9.85 31.71
N SER A 98 -14.36 -9.28 32.78
CA SER A 98 -14.67 -10.01 34.00
C SER A 98 -15.86 -10.91 33.70
N GLU A 99 -15.58 -12.17 33.39
CA GLU A 99 -16.46 -13.36 33.50
C GLU A 99 -17.96 -13.13 33.25
N GLN A 100 -18.34 -12.30 32.28
CA GLN A 100 -19.69 -12.33 31.80
C GLN A 100 -19.81 -13.62 31.03
N SER A 101 -20.45 -14.63 31.66
CA SER A 101 -20.82 -15.87 31.00
C SER A 101 -21.39 -15.51 29.64
N PRO A 102 -20.88 -16.11 28.54
CA PRO A 102 -21.38 -15.79 27.21
C PRO A 102 -22.91 -15.93 27.23
N PRO A 103 -23.67 -15.01 26.65
CA PRO A 103 -25.12 -15.13 26.61
C PRO A 103 -25.46 -16.48 25.97
N THR A 104 -26.11 -17.36 26.74
CA THR A 104 -26.59 -18.65 26.26
C THR A 104 -27.61 -18.41 25.15
N PRO A 105 -27.52 -19.09 23.99
CA PRO A 105 -28.37 -18.84 22.83
C PRO A 105 -29.78 -19.43 22.97
N GLU A 106 -30.44 -19.29 24.12
CA GLU A 106 -31.80 -19.82 24.33
C GLU A 106 -32.92 -18.82 24.04
N LYS A 107 -32.59 -17.59 23.65
CA LYS A 107 -33.57 -16.57 23.23
C LYS A 107 -33.18 -15.89 21.92
N VAL A 108 -32.85 -16.69 20.91
CA VAL A 108 -32.92 -16.22 19.53
C VAL A 108 -34.36 -16.48 19.08
N ASP A 109 -35.21 -15.46 19.18
CA ASP A 109 -36.52 -15.49 18.55
C ASP A 109 -36.32 -15.78 17.06
N SER A 110 -36.89 -16.90 16.59
CA SER A 110 -36.79 -17.46 15.23
C SER A 110 -37.39 -16.59 14.12
N SER A 111 -37.49 -15.27 14.30
CA SER A 111 -38.32 -14.38 13.48
C SER A 111 -37.56 -13.52 12.47
N VAL A 112 -36.23 -13.62 12.35
CA VAL A 112 -35.51 -12.87 11.29
C VAL A 112 -35.06 -13.84 10.21
N PRO A 113 -35.79 -13.96 9.08
CA PRO A 113 -35.29 -14.71 7.94
C PRO A 113 -34.02 -14.03 7.43
N TYR A 114 -32.93 -14.80 7.35
CA TYR A 114 -31.69 -14.33 6.73
C TYR A 114 -31.95 -13.99 5.27
N GLN A 115 -31.82 -12.71 4.92
CA GLN A 115 -31.84 -12.24 3.54
C GLN A 115 -30.41 -11.88 3.14
N ALA A 116 -29.85 -12.63 2.18
CA ALA A 116 -28.54 -12.31 1.63
C ALA A 116 -28.58 -10.91 0.97
N PRO A 117 -27.54 -10.08 1.16
CA PRO A 117 -27.47 -8.79 0.50
C PRO A 117 -27.46 -8.96 -1.03
N PRO A 118 -28.08 -8.05 -1.78
CA PRO A 118 -28.08 -8.11 -3.24
C PRO A 118 -26.64 -8.04 -3.78
N ALA A 119 -26.40 -8.75 -4.88
CA ALA A 119 -25.10 -8.75 -5.54
C ALA A 119 -24.73 -7.32 -5.98
N PRO A 120 -23.46 -6.90 -5.80
CA PRO A 120 -23.02 -5.57 -6.21
C PRO A 120 -23.10 -5.42 -7.74
N GLU A 121 -23.70 -4.33 -8.21
CA GLU A 121 -23.74 -4.03 -9.64
C GLU A 121 -22.33 -3.72 -10.19
N PRO A 122 -22.03 -4.08 -11.44
CA PRO A 122 -20.76 -3.74 -12.08
C PRO A 122 -20.61 -2.22 -12.18
N GLN A 123 -19.64 -1.66 -11.44
CA GLN A 123 -19.29 -0.25 -11.56
C GLN A 123 -18.66 0.00 -12.94
N GLN A 124 -19.37 0.68 -13.82
CA GLN A 124 -18.78 1.26 -15.02
C GLN A 124 -17.93 2.46 -14.61
N HIS A 125 -16.61 2.27 -14.57
CA HIS A 125 -15.68 3.37 -14.40
C HIS A 125 -15.70 4.26 -15.66
N PRO A 126 -15.98 5.57 -15.56
CA PRO A 126 -15.75 6.45 -16.69
C PRO A 126 -14.24 6.52 -16.96
N ALA A 127 -13.85 6.24 -18.21
CA ALA A 127 -12.50 6.44 -18.70
C ALA A 127 -12.18 7.94 -18.70
N GLN A 128 -11.73 8.46 -17.55
CA GLN A 128 -11.17 9.81 -17.47
C GLN A 128 -9.75 9.76 -18.04
N ALA A 129 -9.64 10.05 -19.34
CA ALA A 129 -8.39 10.41 -19.97
C ALA A 129 -7.85 11.69 -19.30
N LYS A 130 -6.91 11.54 -18.38
CA LYS A 130 -6.17 12.67 -17.81
C LYS A 130 -5.30 13.28 -18.90
N GLN A 131 -5.72 14.42 -19.43
CA GLN A 131 -4.87 15.26 -20.28
C GLN A 131 -3.77 15.87 -19.40
N TYR A 132 -2.53 15.46 -19.63
CA TYR A 132 -1.36 16.09 -19.03
C TYR A 132 -1.03 17.36 -19.81
N THR A 133 -1.33 18.53 -19.23
CA THR A 133 -0.79 19.80 -19.73
C THR A 133 0.63 19.99 -19.21
N LYS A 134 1.51 20.43 -20.11
CA LYS A 134 2.98 20.48 -19.95
C LYS A 134 3.46 21.66 -19.08
N ALA A 135 2.77 21.97 -17.98
CA ALA A 135 2.95 23.22 -17.25
C ALA A 135 3.30 23.07 -15.75
N SER A 136 3.67 21.88 -15.27
CA SER A 136 4.21 21.73 -13.90
C SER A 136 5.59 21.06 -13.96
N LYS A 137 6.52 21.77 -14.59
CA LYS A 137 7.92 21.71 -14.17
C LYS A 137 8.05 22.69 -13.01
N ASP A 138 8.88 22.32 -12.05
CA ASP A 138 9.39 23.15 -10.96
C ASP A 138 8.54 23.17 -9.69
N GLY A 139 8.82 22.20 -8.81
CA GLY A 139 8.22 22.14 -7.48
C GLY A 139 8.80 21.08 -6.55
N VAL A 140 10.09 20.72 -6.69
CA VAL A 140 10.77 19.87 -5.69
C VAL A 140 11.84 20.71 -5.01
N LYS A 141 11.51 21.26 -3.85
CA LYS A 141 12.50 21.84 -2.93
C LYS A 141 13.08 20.70 -2.10
N THR A 142 14.36 20.43 -2.32
CA THR A 142 15.21 19.63 -1.46
C THR A 142 15.84 20.54 -0.40
N LEU A 143 15.58 20.26 0.87
CA LEU A 143 16.40 20.59 2.06
C LEU A 143 15.85 19.79 3.25
#